data_AF-A0A968T5U2-F1
#
_entry.id   AF-A0A968T5U2-F1
#
_cell.length_a   1.000
_cell.length_b   1.000
_cell.length_c   1.000
_cell.angle_alpha   90.00
_cell.angle_beta   90.00
_cell.angle_gamma   90.00
#
_symmetry.space_group_name_H-M   'P 1'
#
loop_
_entity.id
_entity.type
_entity.pdbx_description
1 polymer ?
#
loop_
_entity_poly.entity_id
_entity_poly.type
_entity_poly.pdbx_seq_one_letter_code
_entity_poly.pdbx_strand_id
1 'polypeptide(L)'
;MTTNKPVDSGDEYSLNADMSGAVSGTGVAIPLTAGVDVYFRTKATSSSFISKIQRLEVEGAPTAPAAPSYEVNYINKRTNKVVPNTEEYSENSDMSSATTGSGAYVTVTPGTNLYFRVKAANGQPASDIFELVVPDKPAAPAAFSINFQNETTQGNVPNTMEYSTSSNFSNAVTGSNTVVNVQPGTTLYIRYKATSNAFESEVRQLAVPARPSAPTAAINFIDETTQDVVPATIEYSTSSNFSSAVSGNGIK
;
A
#
# COMPACT_ATOMS: atom_id res chain seq x y z
N MET A 1 -15.60 5.79 -41.19
CA MET A 1 -16.48 4.65 -41.56
C MET A 1 -17.25 5.05 -42.82
N THR A 2 -17.83 4.13 -43.59
CA THR A 2 -18.72 4.47 -44.73
C THR A 2 -20.01 3.67 -44.62
N THR A 3 -21.04 4.05 -45.38
CA THR A 3 -22.19 3.17 -45.59
C THR A 3 -21.72 1.83 -46.20
N ASN A 4 -22.37 0.73 -45.82
CA ASN A 4 -22.07 -0.60 -46.35
C ASN A 4 -22.64 -0.82 -47.76
N LYS A 5 -23.50 0.10 -48.22
CA LYS A 5 -24.06 0.15 -49.57
C LYS A 5 -23.84 1.54 -50.17
N PRO A 6 -23.60 1.63 -51.48
CA PRO A 6 -23.64 2.90 -52.20
C PRO A 6 -24.98 3.61 -52.06
N VAL A 7 -24.98 4.93 -52.13
CA VAL A 7 -26.21 5.74 -52.21
C VAL A 7 -26.45 6.06 -53.68
N ASP A 8 -27.49 5.48 -54.25
CA ASP A 8 -27.80 5.58 -55.67
C ASP A 8 -28.37 6.96 -56.04
N SER A 9 -28.33 7.32 -57.33
CA SER A 9 -28.80 8.63 -57.82
C SER A 9 -30.30 8.88 -57.65
N GLY A 10 -31.09 7.81 -57.47
CA GLY A 10 -32.50 7.87 -57.11
C GLY A 10 -32.75 8.27 -55.66
N ASP A 11 -31.72 8.17 -54.80
CA ASP A 11 -31.79 8.52 -53.39
C ASP A 11 -31.10 9.86 -53.11
N GLU A 12 -31.43 10.45 -51.97
CA GLU A 12 -30.75 11.61 -51.40
C GLU A 12 -30.51 11.41 -49.91
N TYR A 13 -29.48 12.08 -49.39
CA TYR A 13 -29.07 11.99 -48.00
C TYR A 13 -28.80 13.37 -47.40
N SER A 14 -29.00 13.51 -46.09
CA SER A 14 -28.73 14.74 -45.34
C SER A 14 -28.27 14.43 -43.92
N LEU A 15 -27.59 15.40 -43.29
CA LEU A 15 -27.31 15.39 -41.85
C LEU A 15 -28.46 15.96 -41.03
N ASN A 16 -29.45 16.58 -41.67
CA ASN A 16 -30.63 17.16 -41.01
C ASN A 16 -31.81 16.18 -41.09
N ALA A 17 -32.51 16.00 -39.96
CA ALA A 17 -33.62 15.06 -39.84
C ALA A 17 -34.82 15.40 -40.75
N ASP A 18 -34.99 16.67 -41.10
CA ASP A 18 -36.02 17.15 -42.03
C ASP A 18 -35.60 17.04 -43.52
N MET A 19 -34.39 16.52 -43.77
CA MET A 19 -33.74 16.42 -45.08
C MET A 19 -33.48 17.79 -45.74
N SER A 20 -33.43 18.88 -44.97
CA SER A 20 -32.97 20.16 -45.48
C SER A 20 -31.51 20.06 -45.96
N GLY A 21 -31.21 20.70 -47.10
CA GLY A 21 -29.88 20.64 -47.71
C GLY A 21 -29.47 19.26 -48.23
N ALA A 22 -30.43 18.36 -48.50
CA ALA A 22 -30.13 17.01 -48.98
C ALA A 22 -29.30 17.01 -50.29
N VAL A 23 -28.38 16.06 -50.36
CA VAL A 23 -27.50 15.83 -51.50
C VAL A 23 -27.91 14.55 -52.20
N SER A 24 -27.91 14.58 -53.54
CA SER A 24 -28.20 13.40 -54.35
C SER A 24 -27.11 12.35 -54.23
N GLY A 25 -27.50 11.07 -54.13
CA GLY A 25 -26.56 9.97 -54.25
C GLY A 25 -25.84 9.98 -55.60
N THR A 26 -24.64 9.42 -55.63
CA THR A 26 -23.80 9.35 -56.84
C THR A 26 -23.39 7.91 -57.19
N GLY A 27 -24.02 6.92 -56.55
CA GLY A 27 -23.68 5.50 -56.72
C GLY A 27 -22.39 5.10 -55.99
N VAL A 28 -21.96 5.87 -54.98
CA VAL A 28 -20.81 5.56 -54.12
C VAL A 28 -21.23 5.49 -52.66
N ALA A 29 -20.48 4.74 -51.85
CA ALA A 29 -20.66 4.75 -50.40
C ALA A 29 -20.23 6.11 -49.84
N ILE A 30 -21.00 6.64 -48.90
CA ILE A 30 -20.70 7.96 -48.32
C ILE A 30 -19.89 7.81 -47.03
N PRO A 31 -18.97 8.74 -46.73
CA PRO A 31 -18.27 8.77 -45.46
C PRO A 31 -19.23 9.08 -44.32
N LEU A 32 -19.08 8.35 -43.23
CA LEU A 32 -19.82 8.51 -41.98
C LEU A 32 -18.89 9.04 -40.90
N THR A 33 -19.41 9.99 -40.12
CA THR A 33 -18.77 10.51 -38.90
C THR A 33 -19.40 9.83 -37.70
N ALA A 34 -18.59 9.28 -36.80
CA ALA A 34 -19.09 8.60 -35.60
C ALA A 34 -19.93 9.56 -34.75
N GLY A 35 -21.08 9.10 -34.25
CA GLY A 35 -22.00 9.91 -33.45
C GLY A 35 -22.81 10.95 -34.25
N VAL A 36 -22.72 10.95 -35.57
CA VAL A 36 -23.49 11.85 -36.44
C VAL A 36 -24.43 11.03 -37.31
N ASP A 37 -25.71 11.10 -36.99
CA ASP A 37 -26.76 10.45 -37.76
C ASP A 37 -26.83 10.95 -39.20
N VAL A 38 -27.19 10.07 -40.11
CA VAL A 38 -27.43 10.41 -41.52
C VAL A 38 -28.83 9.95 -41.91
N TYR A 39 -29.55 10.82 -42.62
CA TYR A 39 -30.93 10.59 -43.03
C TYR A 39 -30.97 10.36 -44.54
N PHE A 40 -31.74 9.36 -44.98
CA PHE A 40 -31.85 8.95 -46.38
C PHE A 40 -33.32 8.92 -46.80
N ARG A 41 -33.59 9.23 -48.07
CA ARG A 41 -34.88 8.93 -48.71
C ARG A 41 -34.72 8.78 -50.21
N THR A 42 -35.65 8.07 -50.83
CA THR A 42 -35.79 7.99 -52.29
C THR A 42 -36.59 9.19 -52.80
N LYS A 43 -36.09 9.82 -53.85
CA LYS A 43 -36.70 11.00 -54.47
C LYS A 43 -38.06 10.67 -55.08
N ALA A 44 -38.94 11.67 -55.17
CA ALA A 44 -40.14 11.56 -55.99
C ALA A 44 -39.79 11.49 -57.48
N THR A 45 -40.63 10.80 -58.25
CA THR A 45 -40.60 10.78 -59.72
C THR A 45 -41.91 11.33 -60.27
N SER A 46 -42.05 11.40 -61.60
CA SER A 46 -43.31 11.75 -62.24
C SER A 46 -44.47 10.80 -61.92
N SER A 47 -44.19 9.60 -61.39
CA SER A 47 -45.15 8.55 -61.11
C SER A 47 -45.07 7.98 -59.69
N SER A 48 -44.26 8.56 -58.80
CA SER A 48 -44.06 8.03 -57.45
C SER A 48 -43.77 9.13 -56.45
N PHE A 49 -44.38 9.05 -55.27
CA PHE A 49 -44.12 9.97 -54.17
C PHE A 49 -42.73 9.74 -53.57
N ILE A 50 -42.25 10.75 -52.85
CA ILE A 50 -41.04 10.64 -52.04
C ILE A 50 -41.20 9.56 -50.97
N SER A 51 -40.14 8.79 -50.68
CA SER A 51 -40.22 7.76 -49.65
C SER A 51 -40.30 8.37 -48.25
N LYS A 52 -40.58 7.53 -47.26
CA LYS A 52 -40.29 7.87 -45.85
C LYS A 52 -38.79 8.08 -45.67
N ILE A 53 -38.44 8.89 -44.68
CA ILE A 53 -37.05 9.11 -44.26
C ILE A 53 -36.59 7.89 -43.46
N GLN A 54 -35.44 7.34 -43.83
CA GLN A 54 -34.68 6.39 -43.04
C GLN A 54 -33.62 7.14 -42.24
N ARG A 55 -33.60 6.95 -40.92
CA ARG A 55 -32.48 7.37 -40.08
C ARG A 55 -31.46 6.25 -40.01
N LEU A 56 -30.23 6.52 -40.42
CA LEU A 56 -29.07 5.71 -40.07
C LEU A 56 -28.45 6.34 -38.82
N GLU A 57 -28.63 5.66 -37.69
CA GLU A 57 -27.94 5.99 -36.46
C GLU A 57 -26.48 5.55 -36.58
N VAL A 58 -25.56 6.50 -36.49
CA VAL A 58 -24.14 6.21 -36.55
C VAL A 58 -23.61 6.23 -35.14
N GLU A 59 -23.39 5.03 -34.59
CA GLU A 59 -22.86 4.88 -33.22
C GLU A 59 -21.62 5.75 -33.00
N GLY A 60 -21.58 6.39 -31.84
CA GLY A 60 -20.44 7.19 -31.39
C GLY A 60 -19.18 6.34 -31.21
N ALA A 61 -18.02 7.00 -31.13
CA ALA A 61 -16.83 6.32 -30.65
C ALA A 61 -17.10 5.79 -29.22
N PRO A 62 -16.71 4.55 -28.88
CA PRO A 62 -16.93 4.04 -27.53
C PRO A 62 -16.24 4.96 -26.51
N THR A 63 -16.96 5.35 -25.47
CA THR A 63 -16.40 6.17 -24.40
C THR A 63 -15.50 5.33 -23.49
N ALA A 64 -14.49 5.97 -22.90
CA ALA A 64 -13.68 5.35 -21.88
C ALA A 64 -14.54 4.99 -20.66
N PRO A 65 -14.31 3.83 -20.01
CA PRO A 65 -14.92 3.54 -18.73
C PRO A 65 -14.39 4.48 -17.64
N ALA A 66 -15.11 4.56 -16.52
CA ALA A 66 -14.62 5.28 -15.34
C ALA A 66 -13.32 4.66 -14.81
N ALA A 67 -12.44 5.49 -14.27
CA ALA A 67 -11.24 5.01 -13.59
C ALA A 67 -11.62 4.10 -12.40
N PRO A 68 -10.82 3.06 -12.12
CA PRO A 68 -11.03 2.25 -10.93
C PRO A 68 -10.70 3.06 -9.68
N SER A 69 -11.04 2.53 -8.51
CA SER A 69 -10.66 3.12 -7.22
C SER A 69 -10.13 2.04 -6.29
N TYR A 70 -9.08 2.36 -5.55
CA TYR A 70 -8.46 1.46 -4.58
C TYR A 70 -8.11 2.21 -3.30
N GLU A 71 -8.02 1.47 -2.21
CA GLU A 71 -7.46 1.96 -0.96
C GLU A 71 -6.38 0.99 -0.48
N VAL A 72 -5.54 1.47 0.42
CA VAL A 72 -4.53 0.64 1.08
C VAL A 72 -5.16 -0.11 2.25
N ASN A 73 -5.02 -1.43 2.26
CA ASN A 73 -5.19 -2.25 3.45
C ASN A 73 -3.88 -2.27 4.23
N TYR A 74 -3.71 -1.32 5.14
CA TYR A 74 -2.45 -1.11 5.87
C TYR A 74 -2.02 -2.31 6.73
N ILE A 75 -2.97 -3.05 7.29
CA ILE A 75 -2.70 -4.23 8.12
C ILE A 75 -2.04 -5.34 7.29
N ASN A 76 -2.48 -5.52 6.04
CA ASN A 76 -2.00 -6.58 5.15
C ASN A 76 -1.04 -6.10 4.06
N LYS A 77 -0.75 -4.78 4.01
CA LYS A 77 0.12 -4.14 3.02
C LYS A 77 -0.22 -4.51 1.57
N ARG A 78 -1.49 -4.35 1.23
CA ARG A 78 -2.02 -4.65 -0.11
C ARG A 78 -3.19 -3.74 -0.44
N THR A 79 -3.70 -3.81 -1.67
CA THR A 79 -4.97 -3.18 -2.05
C THR A 79 -6.13 -3.66 -1.19
N ASN A 80 -7.18 -2.84 -1.01
CA ASN A 80 -8.37 -3.20 -0.24
C ASN A 80 -9.27 -4.22 -0.94
N LYS A 81 -9.13 -4.38 -2.26
CA LYS A 81 -9.81 -5.38 -3.08
C LYS A 81 -8.86 -5.98 -4.12
N VAL A 82 -9.26 -7.09 -4.72
CA VAL A 82 -8.51 -7.72 -5.81
C VAL A 82 -8.51 -6.84 -7.07
N VAL A 83 -7.45 -6.92 -7.87
CA VAL A 83 -7.34 -6.24 -9.15
C VAL A 83 -7.76 -7.22 -10.26
N PRO A 84 -8.91 -7.02 -10.92
CA PRO A 84 -9.42 -7.94 -11.94
C PRO A 84 -8.58 -7.91 -13.22
N ASN A 85 -8.77 -8.92 -14.08
CA ASN A 85 -8.07 -9.02 -15.36
C ASN A 85 -8.51 -8.01 -16.42
N THR A 86 -9.53 -7.20 -16.14
CA THR A 86 -9.98 -6.06 -16.94
C THR A 86 -9.17 -4.79 -16.64
N GLU A 87 -8.39 -4.80 -15.56
CA GLU A 87 -7.59 -3.67 -15.10
C GLU A 87 -6.09 -4.00 -15.20
N GLU A 88 -5.27 -2.96 -15.19
CA GLU A 88 -3.82 -3.05 -15.12
C GLU A 88 -3.28 -2.02 -14.12
N TYR A 89 -2.08 -2.28 -13.61
CA TYR A 89 -1.42 -1.44 -12.61
C TYR A 89 0.08 -1.29 -12.87
N SER A 90 0.66 -0.17 -12.43
CA SER A 90 2.10 0.10 -12.53
C SER A 90 2.59 0.94 -11.35
N GLU A 91 3.88 0.91 -11.08
CA GLU A 91 4.56 1.90 -10.21
C GLU A 91 4.92 3.18 -10.98
N ASN A 92 4.81 3.18 -12.32
CA ASN A 92 5.07 4.34 -13.15
C ASN A 92 3.76 5.10 -13.43
N SER A 93 3.79 6.42 -13.26
CA SER A 93 2.62 7.29 -13.43
C SER A 93 2.08 7.37 -14.86
N ASP A 94 2.93 7.06 -15.85
CA ASP A 94 2.55 6.96 -17.27
C ASP A 94 2.02 5.57 -17.65
N MET A 95 1.89 4.66 -16.67
CA MET A 95 1.53 3.25 -16.86
C MET A 95 2.50 2.46 -17.76
N SER A 96 3.73 2.94 -17.93
CA SER A 96 4.79 2.15 -18.57
C SER A 96 5.05 0.88 -17.77
N SER A 97 5.31 -0.23 -18.46
CA SER A 97 5.51 -1.56 -17.85
C SER A 97 4.35 -2.04 -16.97
N ALA A 98 3.12 -1.61 -17.27
CA ALA A 98 1.94 -2.03 -16.53
C ALA A 98 1.75 -3.55 -16.54
N THR A 99 1.32 -4.07 -15.40
CA THR A 99 0.96 -5.47 -15.18
C THR A 99 -0.56 -5.63 -15.21
N THR A 100 -1.06 -6.57 -16.00
CA THR A 100 -2.49 -6.92 -15.98
C THR A 100 -2.87 -7.56 -14.65
N GLY A 101 -4.01 -7.15 -14.08
CA GLY A 101 -4.55 -7.77 -12.87
C GLY A 101 -4.84 -9.25 -13.04
N SER A 102 -4.65 -10.03 -11.98
CA SER A 102 -4.84 -11.49 -11.99
C SER A 102 -6.10 -11.94 -11.24
N GLY A 103 -6.93 -11.01 -10.77
CA GLY A 103 -7.99 -11.30 -9.80
C GLY A 103 -7.46 -11.52 -8.39
N ALA A 104 -6.23 -11.10 -8.10
CA ALA A 104 -5.61 -11.16 -6.77
C ALA A 104 -5.41 -9.75 -6.19
N TYR A 105 -5.15 -9.69 -4.89
CA TYR A 105 -4.72 -8.45 -4.24
C TYR A 105 -3.29 -8.11 -4.65
N VAL A 106 -3.01 -6.83 -4.81
CA VAL A 106 -1.67 -6.35 -5.14
C VAL A 106 -1.01 -5.85 -3.86
N THR A 107 0.18 -6.36 -3.55
CA THR A 107 0.99 -5.87 -2.43
C THR A 107 1.39 -4.42 -2.68
N VAL A 108 1.39 -3.61 -1.63
CA VAL A 108 1.86 -2.22 -1.70
C VAL A 108 3.15 -2.08 -0.90
N THR A 109 4.01 -1.18 -1.37
CA THR A 109 5.25 -0.81 -0.69
C THR A 109 5.09 0.59 -0.09
N PRO A 110 5.25 0.78 1.23
CA PRO A 110 5.20 2.11 1.83
C PRO A 110 6.11 3.11 1.11
N GLY A 111 5.59 4.30 0.80
CA GLY A 111 6.31 5.34 0.05
C GLY A 111 6.31 5.17 -1.48
N THR A 112 5.79 4.06 -2.01
CA THR A 112 5.70 3.81 -3.46
C THR A 112 4.25 3.80 -3.93
N ASN A 113 3.86 4.84 -4.67
CA ASN A 113 2.52 4.92 -5.25
C ASN A 113 2.28 3.85 -6.32
N LEU A 114 1.02 3.47 -6.49
CA LEU A 114 0.57 2.60 -7.58
C LEU A 114 -0.44 3.33 -8.45
N TYR A 115 -0.40 3.06 -9.74
CA TYR A 115 -1.27 3.65 -10.75
C TYR A 115 -2.11 2.55 -11.38
N PHE A 116 -3.42 2.76 -11.49
CA PHE A 116 -4.38 1.77 -11.97
C PHE A 116 -5.23 2.35 -13.11
N ARG A 117 -5.59 1.52 -14.08
CA ARG A 117 -6.64 1.87 -15.06
C ARG A 117 -7.37 0.64 -15.56
N VAL A 118 -8.59 0.82 -16.06
CA VAL A 118 -9.26 -0.18 -16.89
C VAL A 118 -8.56 -0.21 -18.25
N LYS A 119 -8.22 -1.41 -18.71
CA LYS A 119 -7.52 -1.60 -19.99
C LYS A 119 -8.40 -1.22 -21.17
N ALA A 120 -7.77 -0.78 -22.24
CA ALA A 120 -8.45 -0.69 -23.54
C ALA A 120 -8.88 -2.09 -23.99
N ALA A 121 -10.14 -2.26 -24.39
CA ALA A 121 -10.69 -3.53 -24.84
C ALA A 121 -11.84 -3.30 -25.83
N ASN A 122 -11.99 -4.17 -26.82
CA ASN A 122 -13.13 -4.16 -27.75
C ASN A 122 -13.41 -2.79 -28.42
N GLY A 123 -12.36 -2.05 -28.77
CA GLY A 123 -12.48 -0.71 -29.35
C GLY A 123 -12.80 0.41 -28.36
N GLN A 124 -12.98 0.10 -27.07
CA GLN A 124 -13.01 1.09 -26.00
C GLN A 124 -11.60 1.54 -25.63
N PRO A 125 -11.35 2.86 -25.51
CA PRO A 125 -10.11 3.35 -24.95
C PRO A 125 -9.98 2.96 -23.48
N ALA A 126 -8.75 2.99 -22.96
CA ALA A 126 -8.51 2.79 -21.53
C ALA A 126 -9.19 3.89 -20.70
N SER A 127 -9.47 3.61 -19.43
CA SER A 127 -9.92 4.66 -18.51
C SER A 127 -8.82 5.68 -18.23
N ASP A 128 -9.19 6.78 -17.58
CA ASP A 128 -8.24 7.61 -16.85
C ASP A 128 -7.48 6.77 -15.80
N ILE A 129 -6.30 7.28 -15.41
CA ILE A 129 -5.43 6.66 -14.42
C ILE A 129 -5.89 7.08 -13.01
N PHE A 130 -6.07 6.09 -12.14
CA PHE A 130 -6.24 6.28 -10.71
C PHE A 130 -4.89 6.11 -10.00
N GLU A 131 -4.49 7.12 -9.24
CA GLU A 131 -3.31 7.06 -8.37
C GLU A 131 -3.72 6.60 -6.96
N LEU A 132 -3.20 5.44 -6.54
CA LEU A 132 -3.20 5.01 -5.16
C LEU A 132 -1.95 5.58 -4.47
N VAL A 133 -2.15 6.64 -3.70
CA VAL A 133 -1.09 7.20 -2.86
C VAL A 133 -0.80 6.23 -1.71
N VAL A 134 0.44 5.77 -1.61
CA VAL A 134 0.88 4.86 -0.55
C VAL A 134 1.84 5.61 0.38
N PRO A 135 1.44 5.99 1.60
CA PRO A 135 2.26 6.81 2.46
C PRO A 135 3.50 6.05 2.96
N ASP A 136 4.51 6.79 3.38
CA ASP A 136 5.64 6.25 4.14
C ASP A 136 5.18 5.64 5.47
N LYS A 137 6.06 4.83 6.05
CA LYS A 137 5.87 4.36 7.42
C LYS A 137 5.92 5.53 8.41
N PRO A 138 5.08 5.51 9.46
CA PRO A 138 5.24 6.42 10.57
C PRO A 138 6.63 6.29 11.23
N ALA A 139 7.11 7.36 11.85
CA ALA A 139 8.35 7.33 12.62
C ALA A 139 8.29 6.34 13.80
N ALA A 140 9.44 5.79 14.16
CA ALA A 140 9.55 4.86 15.28
C ALA A 140 9.10 5.49 16.60
N PRO A 141 8.67 4.68 17.59
CA PRO A 141 8.43 5.15 18.95
C PRO A 141 9.62 5.93 19.52
N ALA A 142 9.32 6.86 20.43
CA ALA A 142 10.34 7.56 21.21
C ALA A 142 11.29 6.57 21.91
N ALA A 143 12.50 7.04 22.22
CA ALA A 143 13.52 6.20 22.81
C ALA A 143 13.07 5.61 24.17
N PHE A 144 13.23 4.30 24.32
CA PHE A 144 13.10 3.61 25.59
C PHE A 144 14.47 3.54 26.28
N SER A 145 14.45 3.58 27.61
CA SER A 145 15.61 3.26 28.46
C SER A 145 15.34 1.99 29.27
N ILE A 146 16.38 1.46 29.90
CA ILE A 146 16.35 0.21 30.66
C ILE A 146 16.36 0.53 32.15
N ASN A 147 15.47 -0.11 32.91
CA ASN A 147 15.59 -0.24 34.34
C ASN A 147 16.50 -1.44 34.63
N PHE A 148 17.79 -1.17 34.89
CA PHE A 148 18.79 -2.22 35.10
C PHE A 148 18.56 -3.03 36.38
N GLN A 149 17.96 -2.44 37.42
CA GLN A 149 17.70 -3.13 38.68
C GLN A 149 16.64 -4.22 38.53
N ASN A 150 15.60 -3.94 37.74
CA ASN A 150 14.48 -4.85 37.55
C ASN A 150 14.54 -5.63 36.22
N GLU A 151 15.55 -5.34 35.39
CA GLU A 151 15.67 -5.87 34.02
C GLU A 151 14.39 -5.68 33.21
N THR A 152 13.86 -4.45 33.21
CA THR A 152 12.68 -4.07 32.42
C THR A 152 12.95 -2.84 31.56
N THR A 153 12.02 -2.50 30.67
CA THR A 153 11.92 -1.14 30.15
C THR A 153 11.64 -0.16 31.30
N GLN A 154 12.19 1.05 31.21
CA GLN A 154 11.94 2.11 32.20
C GLN A 154 10.50 2.66 32.11
N GLY A 155 9.93 2.67 30.90
CA GLY A 155 8.57 3.11 30.63
C GLY A 155 7.65 1.96 30.22
N ASN A 156 6.34 2.19 30.34
CA ASN A 156 5.33 1.23 29.92
C ASN A 156 5.26 1.16 28.39
N VAL A 157 5.04 -0.06 27.88
CA VAL A 157 4.74 -0.27 26.45
C VAL A 157 3.22 -0.32 26.26
N PRO A 158 2.61 0.68 25.61
CA PRO A 158 1.16 0.77 25.45
C PRO A 158 0.61 -0.23 24.43
N ASN A 159 -0.71 -0.45 24.45
CA ASN A 159 -1.40 -1.38 23.54
C ASN A 159 -1.44 -0.93 22.06
N THR A 160 -1.07 0.31 21.79
CA THR A 160 -0.84 0.84 20.44
C THR A 160 0.52 0.43 19.87
N MET A 161 1.40 -0.13 20.70
CA MET A 161 2.69 -0.67 20.30
C MET A 161 2.72 -2.19 20.40
N GLU A 162 3.67 -2.78 19.70
CA GLU A 162 4.07 -4.17 19.84
C GLU A 162 5.58 -4.24 19.98
N TYR A 163 6.04 -5.29 20.65
CA TYR A 163 7.46 -5.56 20.85
C TYR A 163 7.81 -6.99 20.51
N SER A 164 9.06 -7.24 20.17
CA SER A 164 9.55 -8.53 19.72
C SER A 164 11.04 -8.68 20.06
N THR A 165 11.49 -9.91 20.31
CA THR A 165 12.92 -10.23 20.39
C THR A 165 13.51 -10.62 19.04
N SER A 166 12.69 -10.67 17.98
CA SER A 166 13.10 -10.92 16.60
C SER A 166 12.97 -9.65 15.76
N SER A 167 13.98 -9.32 14.96
CA SER A 167 13.99 -8.11 14.13
C SER A 167 12.87 -8.08 13.08
N ASN A 168 12.37 -9.25 12.67
CA ASN A 168 11.27 -9.40 11.71
C ASN A 168 9.88 -9.43 12.38
N PHE A 169 9.79 -9.26 13.71
CA PHE A 169 8.53 -9.30 14.46
C PHE A 169 7.76 -10.64 14.37
N SER A 170 8.43 -11.76 14.10
CA SER A 170 7.79 -13.09 14.02
C SER A 170 7.16 -13.57 15.34
N ASN A 171 7.66 -13.07 16.47
CA ASN A 171 7.15 -13.34 17.82
C ASN A 171 6.65 -12.06 18.51
N ALA A 172 6.03 -11.16 17.76
CA ALA A 172 5.51 -9.90 18.29
C ALA A 172 4.46 -10.12 19.38
N VAL A 173 4.54 -9.30 20.43
CA VAL A 173 3.58 -9.23 21.54
C VAL A 173 3.03 -7.82 21.60
N THR A 174 1.71 -7.70 21.70
CA THR A 174 1.04 -6.40 21.90
C THR A 174 1.34 -5.87 23.31
N GLY A 175 1.67 -4.59 23.43
CA GLY A 175 1.87 -3.96 24.73
C GLY A 175 0.59 -3.96 25.59
N SER A 176 0.76 -3.94 26.90
CA SER A 176 -0.33 -4.01 27.89
C SER A 176 -0.41 -2.79 28.80
N ASN A 177 0.22 -1.67 28.41
CA ASN A 177 0.42 -0.50 29.26
C ASN A 177 1.20 -0.83 30.55
N THR A 178 2.16 -1.75 30.45
CA THR A 178 3.06 -2.16 31.54
C THR A 178 4.51 -2.12 31.07
N VAL A 179 5.46 -2.13 31.99
CA VAL A 179 6.87 -2.38 31.66
C VAL A 179 7.04 -3.77 31.05
N VAL A 180 8.06 -3.93 30.21
CA VAL A 180 8.38 -5.19 29.54
C VAL A 180 9.72 -5.69 30.05
N ASN A 181 9.79 -6.98 30.41
CA ASN A 181 11.04 -7.62 30.80
C ASN A 181 12.01 -7.62 29.63
N VAL A 182 13.27 -7.29 29.91
CA VAL A 182 14.36 -7.34 28.94
C VAL A 182 15.34 -8.43 29.31
N GLN A 183 15.88 -9.12 28.32
CA GLN A 183 16.91 -10.13 28.53
C GLN A 183 18.30 -9.51 28.30
N PRO A 184 19.21 -9.53 29.30
CA PRO A 184 20.58 -9.05 29.12
C PRO A 184 21.29 -9.70 27.93
N GLY A 185 22.04 -8.91 27.17
CA GLY A 185 22.78 -9.35 25.99
C GLY A 185 21.94 -9.55 24.73
N THR A 186 20.68 -9.12 24.73
CA THR A 186 19.77 -9.23 23.58
C THR A 186 19.28 -7.86 23.13
N THR A 187 18.58 -7.78 21.99
CA THR A 187 17.91 -6.56 21.53
C THR A 187 16.40 -6.75 21.57
N LEU A 188 15.71 -5.78 22.18
CA LEU A 188 14.26 -5.67 22.11
C LEU A 188 13.88 -4.71 20.98
N TYR A 189 13.00 -5.15 20.08
CA TYR A 189 12.47 -4.36 18.97
C TYR A 189 11.06 -3.89 19.34
N ILE A 190 10.75 -2.60 19.16
CA ILE A 190 9.48 -1.99 19.54
C ILE A 190 8.98 -1.12 18.38
N ARG A 191 7.69 -1.21 18.01
CA ARG A 191 7.09 -0.35 16.99
C ARG A 191 5.62 -0.05 17.30
N TYR A 192 5.06 1.00 16.69
CA TYR A 192 3.61 1.18 16.65
C TYR A 192 2.99 0.14 15.72
N LYS A 193 1.84 -0.40 16.12
CA LYS A 193 1.08 -1.36 15.32
C LYS A 193 0.48 -0.68 14.08
N ALA A 194 0.31 -1.45 13.00
CA ALA A 194 -0.52 -1.00 11.89
C ALA A 194 -1.96 -0.74 12.37
N THR A 195 -2.60 0.25 11.78
CA THR A 195 -4.00 0.61 12.04
C THR A 195 -4.82 0.49 10.75
N SER A 196 -6.10 0.86 10.77
CA SER A 196 -6.89 0.95 9.54
C SER A 196 -6.40 2.04 8.59
N ASN A 197 -5.60 3.00 9.08
CA ASN A 197 -5.26 4.22 8.34
C ASN A 197 -3.75 4.48 8.23
N ALA A 198 -2.90 3.59 8.76
CA ALA A 198 -1.44 3.74 8.72
C ALA A 198 -0.74 2.38 8.83
N PHE A 199 0.40 2.25 8.15
CA PHE A 199 1.31 1.12 8.32
C PHE A 199 1.84 1.04 9.75
N GLU A 200 2.42 -0.10 10.11
CA GLU A 200 3.28 -0.15 11.28
C GLU A 200 4.43 0.85 11.14
N SER A 201 4.86 1.43 12.25
CA SER A 201 5.96 2.39 12.22
C SER A 201 7.30 1.75 11.89
N GLU A 202 8.29 2.59 11.66
CA GLU A 202 9.68 2.23 11.82
C GLU A 202 9.96 1.59 13.19
N VAL A 203 11.02 0.79 13.26
CA VAL A 203 11.34 -0.03 14.43
C VAL A 203 12.32 0.70 15.34
N ARG A 204 11.97 0.80 16.62
CA ARG A 204 12.90 1.18 17.68
C ARG A 204 13.66 -0.06 18.17
N GLN A 205 14.98 0.03 18.17
CA GLN A 205 15.85 -0.98 18.79
C GLN A 205 16.26 -0.52 20.19
N LEU A 206 16.15 -1.43 21.16
CA LEU A 206 16.64 -1.28 22.51
C LEU A 206 17.67 -2.37 22.77
N ALA A 207 18.95 -2.02 22.61
CA ALA A 207 20.06 -2.92 22.90
C ALA A 207 20.22 -3.05 24.42
N VAL A 208 20.08 -4.28 24.92
CA VAL A 208 20.22 -4.61 26.34
C VAL A 208 21.64 -5.14 26.54
N PRO A 209 22.49 -4.46 27.31
CA PRO A 209 23.86 -4.91 27.52
C PRO A 209 23.87 -6.28 28.22
N ALA A 210 24.91 -7.07 27.95
CA ALA A 210 25.15 -8.29 28.70
C ALA A 210 25.47 -7.97 30.16
N ARG A 211 25.19 -8.91 31.06
CA ARG A 211 25.64 -8.81 32.45
C ARG A 211 27.17 -8.75 32.48
N PRO A 212 27.77 -7.92 33.34
CA PRO A 212 29.21 -7.96 33.54
C PRO A 212 29.64 -9.33 34.08
N SER A 213 30.91 -9.69 33.86
CA SER A 213 31.50 -10.88 34.46
C SER A 213 31.40 -10.83 35.99
N ALA A 214 31.28 -11.99 36.61
CA ALA A 214 31.31 -12.09 38.07
C ALA A 214 32.62 -11.49 38.62
N PRO A 215 32.57 -10.76 39.74
CA PRO A 215 33.77 -10.33 40.43
C PRO A 215 34.66 -11.52 40.81
N THR A 216 35.97 -11.37 40.65
CA THR A 216 36.96 -12.33 41.16
C THR A 216 37.43 -11.89 42.54
N ALA A 217 37.37 -12.79 43.52
CA ALA A 217 37.93 -12.58 44.86
C ALA A 217 38.83 -13.77 45.22
N ALA A 218 39.96 -13.48 45.86
CA ALA A 218 40.88 -14.48 46.42
C ALA A 218 41.02 -14.26 47.92
N ILE A 219 41.40 -15.32 48.65
CA ILE A 219 41.58 -15.29 50.10
C ILE A 219 43.07 -15.15 50.42
N ASN A 220 43.41 -14.24 51.32
CA ASN A 220 44.70 -14.23 52.00
C ASN A 220 44.59 -15.14 53.24
N PHE A 221 45.17 -16.33 53.17
CA PHE A 221 45.08 -17.32 54.26
C PHE A 221 45.89 -16.96 55.52
N ILE A 222 46.86 -16.04 55.42
CA ILE A 222 47.68 -15.63 56.57
C ILE A 222 46.90 -14.65 57.44
N ASP A 223 46.25 -13.67 56.80
CA ASP A 223 45.52 -12.60 57.50
C ASP A 223 44.01 -12.88 57.62
N GLU A 224 43.53 -13.97 57.00
CA GLU A 224 42.11 -14.34 56.91
C GLU A 224 41.23 -13.23 56.29
N THR A 225 41.80 -12.43 55.38
CA THR A 225 41.11 -11.35 54.67
C THR A 225 40.91 -11.67 53.19
N THR A 226 40.22 -10.78 52.48
CA THR A 226 40.33 -10.77 51.02
C THR A 226 41.77 -10.43 50.60
N GLN A 227 42.25 -11.05 49.53
CA GLN A 227 43.59 -10.80 48.98
C GLN A 227 43.69 -9.37 48.43
N ASP A 228 42.64 -8.97 47.71
CA ASP A 228 42.48 -7.67 47.08
C ASP A 228 41.36 -6.89 47.77
N VAL A 229 41.46 -5.56 47.73
CA VAL A 229 40.43 -4.66 48.25
C VAL A 229 39.10 -4.89 47.54
N VAL A 230 37.99 -4.92 48.29
CA VAL A 230 36.65 -4.95 47.72
C VAL A 230 36.16 -3.51 47.46
N PRO A 231 36.06 -3.06 46.19
CA PRO A 231 35.61 -1.70 45.87
C PRO A 231 34.11 -1.52 46.11
N ALA A 232 33.66 -0.28 46.25
CA ALA A 232 32.25 0.06 46.47
C ALA A 232 31.30 -0.32 45.32
N THR A 233 31.85 -0.65 44.14
CA THR A 233 31.09 -1.17 43.00
C THR A 233 30.80 -2.67 43.10
N ILE A 234 31.36 -3.36 44.09
CA ILE A 234 31.10 -4.78 44.37
C ILE A 234 30.33 -4.88 45.69
N GLU A 235 29.24 -5.64 45.68
CA GLU A 235 28.51 -6.00 46.90
C GLU A 235 28.91 -7.41 47.36
N TYR A 236 28.98 -7.61 48.67
CA TYR A 236 29.26 -8.90 49.29
C TYR A 236 28.28 -9.18 50.42
N SER A 237 28.04 -10.45 50.71
CA SER A 237 27.07 -10.89 51.71
C SER A 237 27.55 -12.19 52.35
N THR A 238 27.32 -12.35 53.65
CA THR A 238 27.49 -13.64 54.34
C THR A 238 26.23 -14.52 54.22
N SER A 239 25.11 -13.95 53.76
CA SER A 239 23.88 -14.68 53.44
C SER A 239 23.85 -15.02 51.95
N SER A 240 23.60 -16.29 51.62
CA SER A 240 23.64 -16.82 50.24
C SER A 240 22.58 -16.21 49.30
N ASN A 241 21.48 -15.70 49.86
CA ASN A 241 20.43 -14.99 49.13
C ASN A 241 20.70 -13.48 48.97
N PHE A 242 21.87 -12.99 49.42
CA PHE A 242 22.24 -11.57 49.39
C PHE A 242 21.27 -10.63 50.15
N SER A 243 20.43 -11.13 51.07
CA SER A 243 19.48 -10.27 51.81
C SER A 243 20.14 -9.29 52.79
N SER A 244 21.41 -9.51 53.11
CA SER A 244 22.24 -8.67 54.00
C SER A 244 23.47 -8.13 53.26
N ALA A 245 23.37 -8.00 51.93
CA ALA A 245 24.46 -7.50 51.11
C ALA A 245 24.89 -6.09 51.52
N VAL A 246 26.19 -5.86 51.52
CA VAL A 246 26.83 -4.57 51.77
C VAL A 246 27.80 -4.26 50.65
N SER A 247 27.90 -2.99 50.27
CA SER A 247 28.90 -2.55 49.30
C SER A 247 30.30 -2.61 49.91
N GLY A 248 31.30 -2.92 49.09
CA GLY A 248 32.70 -2.80 49.46
C GLY A 248 33.03 -1.41 49.99
N ASN A 249 33.89 -1.34 51.00
CA ASN A 249 34.32 -0.08 51.61
C ASN A 249 35.72 0.35 51.17
N GLY A 250 36.33 -0.35 50.20
CA GLY A 250 37.70 -0.08 49.78
C GLY A 250 38.77 -0.64 50.74
N ILE A 251 38.41 -1.62 51.57
CA ILE A 251 39.31 -2.28 52.53
C ILE A 251 39.32 -3.80 52.24
N LYS A 252 40.34 -4.50 52.75
CA LYS A 252 40.53 -5.96 52.65
C LYS A 252 39.73 -6.75 53.69
#